data_AF-A0A257QNV0-F1
#
_entry.id   AF-A0A257QNV0-F1
#
_cell.length_a   1.000
_cell.length_b   1.000
_cell.length_c   1.000
_cell.angle_alpha   90.00
_cell.angle_beta   90.00
_cell.angle_gamma   90.00
#
_symmetry.space_group_name_H-M   'P 1'
#
loop_
_entity.id
_entity.type
_entity.pdbx_description
1 polymer ?
#
loop_
_entity_poly.entity_id
_entity_poly.type
_entity_poly.pdbx_seq_one_letter_code
_entity_poly.pdbx_strand_id
1 'polypeptide(L)'
;MHGCYFGHRGSRLALGLLILGLSSGAAGASTLPDRRAGFWQTTMTPTMHMTVNGQVMDRTGQTMVTALCTDPATEALERKKLMSGGCMQSDFVADGNAYDIHGSCPGPHGAAMVSQGKITVDSDTQTEVDFTMTGSGMTIHMVGQSKWLGACPAGVAPGDMGMMQNGTFVKTGNVQNGASKP
;
A
#
# COMPACT_ATOMS: atom_id res chain seq x y z
N MET A 1 45.30 20.04 71.94
CA MET A 1 45.79 18.65 72.04
C MET A 1 44.85 17.88 72.95
N HIS A 2 44.47 16.65 72.54
CA HIS A 2 43.48 15.72 73.13
C HIS A 2 42.02 16.15 72.91
N GLY A 3 41.13 15.46 72.19
CA GLY A 3 41.05 14.07 71.74
C GLY A 3 40.03 13.31 72.58
N CYS A 4 38.88 12.89 72.00
CA CYS A 4 38.22 11.58 72.17
C CYS A 4 36.77 11.51 71.62
N TYR A 5 36.37 10.26 71.34
CA TYR A 5 35.36 9.70 70.44
C TYR A 5 33.94 9.49 71.02
N PHE A 6 33.05 8.97 70.15
CA PHE A 6 31.71 8.32 70.31
C PHE A 6 30.47 9.24 70.18
N GLY A 7 29.41 8.92 69.41
CA GLY A 7 29.04 7.70 68.71
C GLY A 7 27.75 7.84 67.86
N HIS A 8 27.49 6.77 67.09
CA HIS A 8 26.39 6.47 66.15
C HIS A 8 24.99 7.07 66.37
N ARG A 9 24.26 7.34 65.26
CA ARG A 9 23.04 6.59 64.84
C ARG A 9 22.32 7.21 63.62
N GLY A 10 21.79 6.34 62.76
CA GLY A 10 20.74 6.64 61.76
C GLY A 10 21.27 6.77 60.33
N SER A 11 21.45 5.69 59.57
CA SER A 11 20.39 4.88 58.93
C SER A 11 19.35 5.72 58.19
N ARG A 12 19.50 5.78 56.86
CA ARG A 12 18.42 5.78 55.87
C ARG A 12 19.02 5.37 54.52
N LEU A 13 18.77 4.12 54.15
CA LEU A 13 18.91 3.63 52.79
C LEU A 13 18.10 4.53 51.85
N ALA A 14 18.74 5.14 50.85
CA ALA A 14 18.04 5.69 49.71
C ALA A 14 18.10 4.66 48.57
N LEU A 15 16.99 3.95 48.40
CA LEU A 15 16.74 2.98 47.35
C LEU A 15 16.69 3.72 46.01
N GLY A 16 17.72 3.59 45.18
CA GLY A 16 17.75 4.15 43.83
C GLY A 16 16.82 3.39 42.91
N LEU A 17 15.71 4.02 42.51
CA LEU A 17 14.74 3.47 41.57
C LEU A 17 15.35 3.45 40.14
N LEU A 18 15.70 2.27 39.65
CA LEU A 18 16.08 2.04 38.25
C LEU A 18 14.81 2.12 37.39
N ILE A 19 14.61 3.24 36.69
CA ILE A 19 13.55 3.35 35.67
C ILE A 19 14.08 2.67 34.41
N LEU A 20 13.74 1.39 34.21
CA LEU A 20 13.84 0.76 32.90
C LEU A 20 12.85 1.46 31.97
N GLY A 21 13.36 2.33 31.10
CA GLY A 21 12.61 2.83 29.96
C GLY A 21 12.32 1.68 29.02
N LEU A 22 11.14 1.06 29.17
CA LEU A 22 10.57 0.22 28.12
C LEU A 22 10.31 1.15 26.92
N SER A 23 11.23 1.12 25.96
CA SER A 23 10.96 1.58 24.61
C SER A 23 9.84 0.70 24.06
N SER A 24 8.60 1.12 24.27
CA SER A 24 7.46 0.59 23.55
C SER A 24 7.73 0.88 22.08
N GLY A 25 8.34 -0.07 21.37
CA GLY A 25 8.27 -0.13 19.93
C GLY A 25 6.79 -0.21 19.60
N ALA A 26 6.19 0.94 19.32
CA ALA A 26 4.92 0.97 18.66
C ALA A 26 5.16 0.23 17.35
N ALA A 27 4.70 -1.02 17.29
CA ALA A 27 4.41 -1.68 16.03
C ALA A 27 3.26 -0.87 15.41
N GLY A 28 3.60 0.31 14.88
CA GLY A 28 2.70 1.11 14.10
C GLY A 28 2.35 0.28 12.89
N ALA A 29 1.05 0.07 12.66
CA ALA A 29 0.57 -0.54 11.44
C ALA A 29 1.33 0.09 10.26
N SER A 30 2.09 -0.74 9.53
CA SER A 30 2.93 -0.32 8.43
C SER A 30 2.06 0.13 7.26
N THR A 31 1.67 1.41 7.27
CA THR A 31 0.90 2.01 6.19
C THR A 31 1.84 2.48 5.08
N LEU A 32 1.43 2.31 3.83
CA LEU A 32 2.10 2.92 2.70
C LEU A 32 2.22 4.44 2.88
N PRO A 33 3.35 5.04 2.46
CA PRO A 33 3.54 6.49 2.53
C PRO A 33 2.56 7.18 1.59
N ASP A 34 2.18 8.41 1.96
CA ASP A 34 1.34 9.24 1.09
C ASP A 34 2.10 9.57 -0.20
N ARG A 35 1.43 9.38 -1.34
CA ARG A 35 1.96 9.85 -2.62
C ARG A 35 1.88 11.37 -2.70
N ARG A 36 2.78 11.96 -3.48
CA ARG A 36 2.75 13.39 -3.80
C ARG A 36 1.41 13.78 -4.44
N ALA A 37 0.82 14.89 -4.00
CA ALA A 37 -0.39 15.43 -4.65
C ALA A 37 -0.12 15.80 -6.13
N GLY A 38 -1.07 15.52 -7.00
CA GLY A 38 -0.97 15.78 -8.44
C GLY A 38 -1.44 14.62 -9.31
N PHE A 39 -1.05 14.64 -10.58
CA PHE A 39 -1.45 13.67 -11.59
C PHE A 39 -0.50 12.48 -11.59
N TRP A 40 -1.04 11.29 -11.37
CA TRP A 40 -0.31 10.03 -11.40
C TRP A 40 -0.78 9.20 -12.58
N GLN A 41 0.18 8.59 -13.29
CA GLN A 41 -0.09 7.60 -14.32
C GLN A 41 0.42 6.24 -13.87
N THR A 42 -0.43 5.23 -13.94
CA THR A 42 -0.08 3.84 -13.64
C THR A 42 -0.12 3.01 -14.91
N THR A 43 0.95 2.27 -15.18
CA THR A 43 1.03 1.31 -16.28
C THR A 43 1.08 -0.08 -15.68
N MET A 44 0.22 -0.98 -16.13
CA MET A 44 0.13 -2.36 -15.63
C MET A 44 -0.02 -3.35 -16.77
N THR A 45 0.72 -4.45 -16.70
CA THR A 45 0.64 -5.53 -17.68
C THR A 45 0.28 -6.84 -16.96
N PRO A 46 -0.91 -7.41 -17.21
CA PRO A 46 -1.29 -8.70 -16.65
C PRO A 46 -0.77 -9.85 -17.53
N THR A 47 -0.33 -10.94 -16.88
CA THR A 47 -0.06 -12.23 -17.49
C THR A 47 -0.93 -13.27 -16.80
N MET A 48 -1.74 -13.99 -17.58
CA MET A 48 -2.68 -14.99 -17.08
C MET A 48 -2.18 -16.39 -17.44
N HIS A 49 -2.14 -17.26 -16.45
CA HIS A 49 -1.89 -18.69 -16.58
C HIS A 49 -3.17 -19.42 -16.20
N MET A 50 -3.74 -20.22 -17.09
CA MET A 50 -4.99 -20.92 -16.83
C MET A 50 -5.00 -22.32 -17.43
N THR A 51 -5.75 -23.24 -16.82
CA THR A 51 -5.97 -24.57 -17.39
C THR A 51 -7.39 -24.67 -17.94
N VAL A 52 -7.53 -24.88 -19.25
CA VAL A 52 -8.83 -25.05 -19.91
C VAL A 52 -8.84 -26.41 -20.59
N ASN A 53 -9.84 -27.25 -20.27
CA ASN A 53 -9.98 -28.61 -20.80
C ASN A 53 -8.70 -29.48 -20.64
N GLY A 54 -7.99 -29.30 -19.52
CA GLY A 54 -6.74 -30.02 -19.23
C GLY A 54 -5.50 -29.51 -19.97
N GLN A 55 -5.62 -28.45 -20.78
CA GLN A 55 -4.51 -27.79 -21.45
C GLN A 55 -4.14 -26.50 -20.72
N VAL A 56 -2.84 -26.30 -20.49
CA VAL A 56 -2.30 -25.05 -19.96
C VAL A 56 -2.31 -24.01 -21.06
N MET A 57 -2.84 -22.83 -20.74
CA MET A 57 -2.86 -21.65 -21.61
C MET A 57 -2.27 -20.45 -20.88
N ASP A 58 -1.26 -19.86 -21.49
CA ASP A 58 -0.64 -18.63 -21.04
C ASP A 58 -1.05 -17.49 -21.96
N ARG A 59 -1.47 -16.36 -21.37
CA ARG A 59 -1.95 -15.18 -22.09
C ARG A 59 -1.40 -13.93 -21.42
N THR A 60 -0.53 -13.21 -22.12
CA THR A 60 -0.25 -11.81 -21.74
C THR A 60 -1.43 -10.96 -22.15
N GLY A 61 -2.08 -10.32 -21.18
CA GLY A 61 -3.15 -9.38 -21.42
C GLY A 61 -2.62 -8.04 -21.94
N GLN A 62 -3.54 -7.15 -22.32
CA GLN A 62 -3.16 -5.83 -22.80
C GLN A 62 -2.62 -4.98 -21.67
N THR A 63 -1.52 -4.27 -21.93
CA THR A 63 -1.02 -3.25 -21.01
C THR A 63 -2.08 -2.15 -20.86
N MET A 64 -2.47 -1.90 -19.62
CA MET A 64 -3.40 -0.84 -19.25
C MET A 64 -2.62 0.35 -18.74
N VAL A 65 -3.01 1.54 -19.19
CA VAL A 65 -2.47 2.80 -18.69
C VAL A 65 -3.62 3.60 -18.09
N THR A 66 -3.65 3.68 -16.77
CA THR A 66 -4.64 4.47 -16.01
C THR A 66 -3.98 5.74 -15.48
N ALA A 67 -4.81 6.71 -15.12
CA ALA A 67 -4.34 7.88 -14.41
C ALA A 67 -5.33 8.33 -13.33
N LEU A 68 -4.80 9.01 -12.31
CA LEU A 68 -5.52 9.56 -11.18
C LEU A 68 -4.93 10.93 -10.84
N CYS A 69 -5.78 11.96 -10.75
CA CYS A 69 -5.44 13.18 -10.04
C CYS A 69 -5.69 12.97 -8.54
N THR A 70 -4.69 13.22 -7.71
CA THR A 70 -4.78 12.97 -6.26
C THR A 70 -4.38 14.18 -5.41
N ASP A 71 -4.92 14.22 -4.21
CA ASP A 71 -4.63 15.14 -3.12
C ASP A 71 -4.64 14.36 -1.79
N PRO A 72 -4.28 14.96 -0.64
CA PRO A 72 -4.24 14.22 0.62
C PRO A 72 -5.55 13.53 1.02
N ALA A 73 -6.71 14.13 0.68
CA ALA A 73 -8.01 13.53 0.96
C ALA A 73 -8.29 12.32 0.06
N THR A 74 -7.93 12.43 -1.21
CA THR A 74 -8.04 11.38 -2.21
C THR A 74 -7.11 10.21 -1.87
N GLU A 75 -5.86 10.47 -1.50
CA GLU A 75 -4.91 9.44 -1.07
C GLU A 75 -5.42 8.68 0.17
N ALA A 76 -6.00 9.38 1.14
CA ALA A 76 -6.58 8.73 2.32
C ALA A 76 -7.73 7.77 1.93
N LEU A 77 -8.55 8.12 0.94
CA LEU A 77 -9.60 7.25 0.42
C LEU A 77 -9.05 6.04 -0.33
N GLU A 78 -8.05 6.24 -1.19
CA GLU A 78 -7.41 5.17 -1.95
C GLU A 78 -6.69 4.19 -1.04
N ARG A 79 -5.93 4.70 -0.05
CA ARG A 79 -5.33 3.86 1.00
C ARG A 79 -6.42 3.11 1.76
N LYS A 80 -7.51 3.76 2.16
CA LYS A 80 -8.61 3.05 2.82
C LYS A 80 -9.16 1.92 1.94
N LYS A 81 -9.40 2.15 0.65
CA LYS A 81 -9.88 1.10 -0.28
C LYS A 81 -8.89 -0.06 -0.42
N LEU A 82 -7.61 0.24 -0.48
CA LEU A 82 -6.57 -0.78 -0.54
C LEU A 82 -6.54 -1.63 0.74
N MET A 83 -6.72 -0.99 1.91
CA MET A 83 -6.76 -1.66 3.21
C MET A 83 -8.09 -2.37 3.51
N SER A 84 -9.21 -1.91 2.94
CA SER A 84 -10.56 -2.28 3.42
C SER A 84 -11.59 -2.64 2.34
N GLY A 85 -11.31 -2.55 1.04
CA GLY A 85 -12.39 -2.48 0.05
C GLY A 85 -12.16 -3.05 -1.36
N GLY A 86 -10.93 -3.36 -1.78
CA GLY A 86 -10.68 -4.01 -3.08
C GLY A 86 -10.51 -5.53 -2.98
N CYS A 87 -9.88 -5.96 -1.88
CA CYS A 87 -9.67 -7.35 -1.50
C CYS A 87 -10.16 -7.49 -0.04
N MET A 88 -10.88 -8.57 0.27
CA MET A 88 -11.63 -8.82 1.50
C MET A 88 -10.77 -8.74 2.79
N GLN A 89 -9.45 -8.88 2.66
CA GLN A 89 -8.49 -8.77 3.77
C GLN A 89 -7.12 -8.47 3.16
N SER A 90 -6.36 -7.53 3.72
CA SER A 90 -5.03 -7.18 3.25
C SER A 90 -4.10 -7.00 4.46
N ASP A 91 -3.13 -7.90 4.63
CA ASP A 91 -2.04 -7.72 5.58
C ASP A 91 -0.91 -6.94 4.90
N PHE A 92 -0.33 -5.97 5.62
CA PHE A 92 0.76 -5.11 5.14
C PHE A 92 1.99 -5.26 6.03
N VAL A 93 3.07 -5.78 5.46
CA VAL A 93 4.36 -5.88 6.14
C VAL A 93 5.32 -4.94 5.44
N ALA A 94 5.78 -3.89 6.15
CA ALA A 94 6.83 -3.02 5.63
C ALA A 94 8.21 -3.63 5.86
N ASP A 95 9.04 -3.57 4.82
CA ASP A 95 10.47 -3.84 4.85
C ASP A 95 11.20 -2.72 4.12
N GLY A 96 11.58 -1.69 4.87
CA GLY A 96 12.21 -0.48 4.31
C GLY A 96 11.26 0.26 3.36
N ASN A 97 11.61 0.28 2.07
CA ASN A 97 10.80 0.89 1.01
C ASN A 97 9.92 -0.13 0.26
N ALA A 98 9.94 -1.40 0.65
CA ALA A 98 9.08 -2.44 0.12
C ALA A 98 7.94 -2.75 1.10
N TYR A 99 6.78 -3.08 0.55
CA TYR A 99 5.56 -3.36 1.31
C TYR A 99 4.93 -4.62 0.74
N ASP A 100 5.00 -5.71 1.50
CA ASP A 100 4.34 -6.95 1.12
C ASP A 100 2.85 -6.86 1.45
N ILE A 101 2.03 -7.29 0.50
CA ILE A 101 0.58 -7.26 0.53
C ILE A 101 0.06 -8.68 0.36
N HIS A 102 -0.68 -9.16 1.35
CA HIS A 102 -1.31 -10.47 1.32
C HIS A 102 -2.80 -10.32 1.50
N GLY A 103 -3.60 -10.87 0.58
CA GLY A 103 -5.03 -10.72 0.68
C GLY A 103 -5.88 -11.68 -0.13
N SER A 104 -7.20 -11.45 -0.12
CA SER A 104 -8.17 -12.23 -0.89
C SER A 104 -9.03 -11.29 -1.72
N CYS A 105 -8.93 -11.32 -3.04
CA CYS A 105 -9.67 -10.43 -3.92
C CYS A 105 -10.80 -11.19 -4.64
N PRO A 106 -11.93 -10.54 -4.95
CA PRO A 106 -12.92 -11.14 -5.83
C PRO A 106 -12.33 -11.31 -7.24
N GLY A 107 -12.28 -12.56 -7.70
CA GLY A 107 -11.91 -12.95 -9.04
C GLY A 107 -13.11 -13.01 -9.99
N PRO A 108 -12.89 -13.52 -11.21
CA PRO A 108 -13.95 -13.69 -12.20
C PRO A 108 -15.14 -14.47 -11.62
N HIS A 109 -16.36 -14.01 -11.91
CA HIS A 109 -17.62 -14.61 -11.41
C HIS A 109 -17.77 -14.62 -9.87
N GLY A 110 -17.00 -13.79 -9.14
CA GLY A 110 -17.11 -13.66 -7.69
C GLY A 110 -16.37 -14.72 -6.89
N ALA A 111 -15.58 -15.60 -7.55
CA ALA A 111 -14.74 -16.56 -6.86
C ALA A 111 -13.58 -15.84 -6.16
N ALA A 112 -13.31 -16.14 -4.89
CA ALA A 112 -12.17 -15.55 -4.19
C ALA A 112 -10.83 -16.01 -4.80
N MET A 113 -9.91 -15.08 -5.00
CA MET A 113 -8.53 -15.33 -5.40
C MET A 113 -7.58 -14.86 -4.31
N VAL A 114 -6.62 -15.70 -3.94
CA VAL A 114 -5.55 -15.31 -3.01
C VAL A 114 -4.58 -14.41 -3.75
N SER A 115 -4.39 -13.19 -3.24
CA SER A 115 -3.45 -12.20 -3.74
C SER A 115 -2.21 -12.15 -2.85
N GLN A 116 -1.05 -12.13 -3.48
CA GLN A 116 0.24 -11.87 -2.85
C GLN A 116 1.00 -10.90 -3.73
N GLY A 117 1.55 -9.84 -3.16
CA GLY A 117 2.27 -8.86 -3.94
C GLY A 117 3.18 -8.00 -3.09
N LYS A 118 3.89 -7.13 -3.79
CA LYS A 118 4.84 -6.20 -3.23
C LYS A 118 4.67 -4.86 -3.91
N ILE A 119 4.62 -3.81 -3.10
CA ILE A 119 4.73 -2.43 -3.57
C ILE A 119 6.10 -1.93 -3.16
N THR A 120 6.87 -1.45 -4.12
CA THR A 120 8.15 -0.79 -3.85
C THR A 120 7.97 0.70 -4.06
N VAL A 121 8.30 1.50 -3.04
CA VAL A 121 8.28 2.96 -3.11
C VAL A 121 9.70 3.42 -3.44
N ASP A 122 9.95 3.71 -4.72
CA ASP A 122 11.26 4.21 -5.16
C ASP A 122 11.46 5.66 -4.70
N SER A 123 10.38 6.46 -4.73
CA SER A 123 10.35 7.84 -4.26
C SER A 123 8.91 8.30 -4.01
N ASP A 124 8.73 9.53 -3.53
CA ASP A 124 7.41 10.18 -3.44
C ASP A 124 6.76 10.45 -4.81
N THR A 125 7.47 10.20 -5.92
CA THR A 125 7.03 10.39 -7.31
C THR A 125 7.00 9.10 -8.15
N GLN A 126 7.42 7.96 -7.59
CA GLN A 126 7.45 6.70 -8.31
C GLN A 126 7.23 5.50 -7.37
N THR A 127 6.36 4.60 -7.79
CA THR A 127 6.12 3.31 -7.12
C THR A 127 6.07 2.18 -8.15
N GLU A 128 6.55 1.01 -7.76
CA GLU A 128 6.43 -0.23 -8.52
C GLU A 128 5.48 -1.18 -7.81
N VAL A 129 4.75 -1.96 -8.60
CA VAL A 129 3.83 -2.97 -8.10
C VAL A 129 4.10 -4.29 -8.80
N ASP A 130 4.20 -5.36 -8.02
CA ASP A 130 4.28 -6.73 -8.51
C ASP A 130 3.30 -7.56 -7.67
N PHE A 131 2.31 -8.18 -8.29
CA PHE A 131 1.36 -8.99 -7.55
C PHE A 131 0.86 -10.18 -8.35
N THR A 132 0.60 -11.26 -7.64
CA THR A 132 0.06 -12.51 -8.14
C THR A 132 -1.26 -12.80 -7.46
N MET A 133 -2.30 -13.06 -8.25
CA MET A 133 -3.60 -13.52 -7.80
C MET A 133 -3.80 -14.97 -8.25
N THR A 134 -4.09 -15.88 -7.34
CA THR A 134 -4.31 -17.30 -7.64
C THR A 134 -5.70 -17.74 -7.19
N GLY A 135 -6.43 -18.39 -8.09
CA GLY A 135 -7.75 -18.96 -7.86
C GLY A 135 -7.92 -20.32 -8.55
N SER A 136 -9.14 -20.85 -8.53
CA SER A 136 -9.47 -22.18 -9.07
C SER A 136 -9.15 -22.31 -10.58
N GLY A 137 -7.94 -22.78 -10.89
CA GLY A 137 -7.47 -23.03 -12.26
C GLY A 137 -6.96 -21.80 -13.02
N MET A 138 -6.75 -20.68 -12.33
CA MET A 138 -6.24 -19.44 -12.93
C MET A 138 -5.29 -18.72 -11.97
N THR A 139 -4.15 -18.32 -12.50
CA THR A 139 -3.19 -17.41 -11.86
C THR A 139 -3.05 -16.17 -12.74
N ILE A 140 -3.11 -14.98 -12.14
CA ILE A 140 -2.90 -13.71 -12.81
C ILE A 140 -1.71 -13.04 -12.14
N HIS A 141 -0.63 -12.85 -12.87
CA HIS A 141 0.52 -12.05 -12.46
C HIS A 141 0.39 -10.65 -13.06
N MET A 142 0.65 -9.62 -12.28
CA MET A 142 0.56 -8.22 -12.70
C MET A 142 1.79 -7.47 -12.25
N VAL A 143 2.48 -6.87 -13.21
CA VAL A 143 3.61 -5.98 -12.97
C VAL A 143 3.25 -4.59 -13.47
N GLY A 144 3.66 -3.57 -12.72
CA GLY A 144 3.34 -2.20 -13.08
C GLY A 144 4.17 -1.17 -12.35
N GLN A 145 3.98 0.07 -12.79
CA GLN A 145 4.65 1.22 -12.24
C GLN A 145 3.70 2.41 -12.25
N SER A 146 3.71 3.19 -11.17
CA SER A 146 3.01 4.46 -11.07
C SER A 146 4.01 5.61 -10.98
N LYS A 147 3.79 6.67 -11.77
CA LYS A 147 4.64 7.85 -11.85
C LYS A 147 3.85 9.14 -11.67
N TRP A 148 4.41 10.07 -10.90
CA TRP A 148 3.90 11.43 -10.80
C TRP A 148 4.32 12.24 -12.03
N LEU A 149 3.33 12.85 -12.70
CA LEU A 149 3.53 13.61 -13.93
C LEU A 149 3.46 15.13 -13.74
N GLY A 150 3.10 15.60 -12.55
CA GLY A 150 2.95 17.03 -12.27
C GLY A 150 1.69 17.36 -11.48
N ALA A 151 1.35 18.64 -11.48
CA ALA A 151 0.03 19.08 -11.03
C ALA A 151 -1.08 18.47 -11.89
N CYS A 152 -2.30 18.42 -11.36
CA CYS A 152 -3.44 17.94 -12.14
C CYS A 152 -3.70 18.83 -13.36
N PRO A 153 -3.94 18.25 -14.54
CA PRO A 153 -4.23 19.02 -15.74
C PRO A 153 -5.48 19.90 -15.57
N ALA A 154 -5.56 20.97 -16.35
CA ALA A 154 -6.74 21.83 -16.38
C ALA A 154 -8.01 21.00 -16.68
N GLY A 155 -9.06 21.20 -15.89
CA GLY A 155 -10.32 20.47 -16.02
C GLY A 155 -10.34 19.07 -15.36
N VAL A 156 -9.23 18.63 -14.74
CA VAL A 156 -9.16 17.38 -13.97
C VAL A 156 -9.10 17.71 -12.48
N ALA A 157 -10.11 17.26 -11.73
CA ALA A 157 -10.20 17.53 -10.29
C ALA A 157 -9.55 16.40 -9.46
N PRO A 158 -9.11 16.66 -8.21
CA PRO A 158 -8.72 15.60 -7.29
C PRO A 158 -9.79 14.51 -7.17
N GLY A 159 -9.33 13.27 -7.24
CA GLY A 159 -10.15 12.07 -7.29
C GLY A 159 -10.56 11.65 -8.70
N ASP A 160 -10.42 12.48 -9.73
CA ASP A 160 -10.71 12.08 -11.10
C ASP A 160 -9.75 11.00 -11.56
N MET A 161 -10.33 9.89 -12.03
CA MET A 161 -9.60 8.73 -12.54
C MET A 161 -10.06 8.40 -13.95
N GLY A 162 -9.20 7.73 -14.70
CA GLY A 162 -9.43 7.48 -16.11
C GLY A 162 -8.38 6.62 -16.78
N MET A 163 -8.54 6.47 -18.08
CA MET A 163 -7.60 5.76 -18.96
C MET A 163 -6.79 6.78 -19.76
N MET A 164 -5.55 6.44 -20.07
CA MET A 164 -4.78 7.15 -21.08
C MET A 164 -5.07 6.52 -22.45
N GLN A 165 -5.67 7.29 -23.35
CA GLN A 165 -5.97 6.86 -24.72
C GLN A 165 -5.26 7.79 -25.69
N ASN A 166 -4.36 7.25 -26.51
CA ASN A 166 -3.58 8.02 -27.47
C ASN A 166 -2.89 9.25 -26.85
N GLY A 167 -2.36 9.09 -25.62
CA GLY A 167 -1.70 10.17 -24.86
C GLY A 167 -2.65 11.16 -24.18
N THR A 168 -3.97 10.97 -24.30
CA THR A 168 -4.98 11.86 -23.69
C THR A 168 -5.66 11.17 -22.51
N PHE A 169 -5.89 11.92 -21.43
CA PHE A 169 -6.67 11.46 -20.29
C PHE A 169 -8.17 11.43 -20.63
N VAL A 170 -8.77 10.25 -20.51
CA VAL A 170 -10.22 10.04 -20.65
C VAL A 170 -10.77 9.67 -19.28
N LYS A 171 -11.48 10.61 -18.65
CA LYS A 171 -12.11 10.42 -17.34
C LYS A 171 -13.15 9.31 -17.41
N THR A 172 -13.03 8.33 -16.52
CA THR A 172 -14.00 7.23 -16.37
C THR A 172 -14.74 7.30 -15.04
N GLY A 173 -14.27 8.10 -14.08
CA GLY A 173 -14.95 8.27 -12.82
C GLY A 173 -14.26 9.26 -11.88
N ASN A 174 -14.76 9.28 -10.64
CA ASN A 174 -14.10 9.95 -9.54
C ASN A 174 -14.16 9.05 -8.30
N VAL A 175 -13.02 8.84 -7.65
CA VAL A 175 -12.85 7.92 -6.52
C VAL A 175 -13.68 8.29 -5.30
N GLN A 176 -14.12 9.54 -5.19
CA GLN A 176 -14.96 10.08 -4.11
C GLN A 176 -16.45 9.76 -4.33
N ASN A 177 -16.87 9.49 -5.57
CA ASN A 177 -18.29 9.29 -5.93
C ASN A 177 -18.79 7.85 -5.70
N GLY A 178 -17.99 6.98 -5.08
CA GLY A 178 -18.47 5.69 -4.57
C GLY A 178 -19.07 4.74 -5.61
N ALA A 179 -18.61 4.74 -6.86
CA ALA A 179 -18.76 3.65 -7.85
C ALA A 179 -18.12 4.09 -9.17
N SER A 180 -16.86 3.69 -9.43
CA SER A 180 -16.41 3.57 -10.82
C SER A 180 -17.15 2.37 -11.41
N LYS A 181 -18.09 2.61 -12.33
CA LYS A 181 -18.76 1.56 -13.07
C LYS A 181 -17.67 0.75 -13.82
N PRO A 182 -17.67 -0.59 -13.75
CA PRO A 182 -16.73 -1.41 -14.50
C PRO A 182 -16.88 -1.20 -16.01
#